data_AF-A0A2E4AJV0-F1
#
_entry.id   AF-A0A2E4AJV0-F1
#
_cell.length_a   1.000
_cell.length_b   1.000
_cell.length_c   1.000
_cell.angle_alpha   90.00
_cell.angle_beta   90.00
_cell.angle_gamma   90.00
#
_symmetry.space_group_name_H-M   'P 1'
#
loop_
_entity.id
_entity.type
_entity.pdbx_description
1 polymer ?
#
loop_
_entity_poly.entity_id
_entity_poly.type
_entity_poly.pdbx_seq_one_letter_code
_entity_poly.pdbx_strand_id
1 'polypeptide(L)'
;MSYDLKISGGTIVDGTGAARFSGDLGVKDGRIVAMGDAPADATKTIDASGRIVAPGFVDIHTHYDAQVLWDPLVSCSPWHGVTTIVMGNCGFSVAPTRPEHRDLIMRTLENVEGMSVDALRAGLGDWGFESFPEYLDTLEDNGCAVNMAAMIGHTALRMYVMGEEATEREATEEEISRQRELVTEALEAGALGFATSRANTHVGYEGRPVPSRLATPEEIIEIAQAL
;
A
#
# COMPACT_ATOMS: atom_id res chain seq x y z
N MET A 1 10.51 -10.90 -34.47
CA MET A 1 9.15 -10.67 -33.90
C MET A 1 9.04 -9.18 -33.60
N SER A 2 7.89 -8.56 -33.85
CA SER A 2 7.68 -7.13 -33.50
C SER A 2 7.40 -6.96 -32.01
N TYR A 3 7.75 -5.80 -31.46
CA TYR A 3 7.41 -5.40 -30.10
C TYR A 3 5.96 -4.93 -30.02
N ASP A 4 5.39 -4.93 -28.82
CA ASP A 4 4.08 -4.30 -28.55
C ASP A 4 4.25 -2.80 -28.40
N LEU A 5 5.29 -2.38 -27.65
CA LEU A 5 5.67 -1.00 -27.44
C LEU A 5 7.19 -0.83 -27.67
N LYS A 6 7.57 0.25 -28.35
CA LYS A 6 8.94 0.75 -28.41
C LYS A 6 9.01 2.18 -27.88
N ILE A 7 10.00 2.45 -27.03
CA ILE A 7 10.36 3.82 -26.62
C ILE A 7 11.67 4.15 -27.30
N SER A 8 11.71 5.14 -28.18
CA SER A 8 12.84 5.41 -29.07
C SER A 8 13.56 6.72 -28.78
N GLY A 9 14.88 6.75 -28.97
CA GLY A 9 15.70 7.96 -28.93
C GLY A 9 15.89 8.57 -27.54
N GLY A 10 15.59 7.81 -26.48
CA GLY A 10 15.66 8.26 -25.10
C GLY A 10 17.08 8.25 -24.52
N THR A 11 17.25 8.94 -23.39
CA THR A 11 18.39 8.71 -22.49
C THR A 11 17.96 7.78 -21.37
N ILE A 12 18.48 6.56 -21.36
CA ILE A 12 18.12 5.50 -20.43
C ILE A 12 18.88 5.68 -19.11
N VAL A 13 18.14 5.66 -18.01
CA VAL A 13 18.63 5.57 -16.63
C VAL A 13 17.99 4.33 -16.03
N ASP A 14 18.73 3.22 -15.98
CA ASP A 14 18.18 1.88 -15.70
C ASP A 14 17.92 1.58 -14.21
N GLY A 15 18.22 2.52 -13.32
CA GLY A 15 18.03 2.37 -11.87
C GLY A 15 19.16 1.63 -11.15
N THR A 16 20.19 1.13 -11.85
CA THR A 16 21.32 0.40 -11.24
C THR A 16 22.36 1.31 -10.57
N GLY A 17 22.27 2.62 -10.81
CA GLY A 17 23.30 3.60 -10.43
C GLY A 17 24.43 3.75 -11.47
N ALA A 18 24.40 2.98 -12.56
CA ALA A 18 25.33 3.14 -13.68
C ALA A 18 25.14 4.49 -14.41
N ALA A 19 26.12 4.85 -15.24
CA ALA A 19 26.03 6.05 -16.07
C ALA A 19 24.90 5.91 -17.12
N ARG A 20 24.15 7.00 -17.31
CA ARG A 20 23.08 7.06 -18.33
C ARG A 20 23.65 6.91 -19.74
N PHE A 21 22.88 6.29 -20.64
CA PHE A 21 23.25 6.06 -22.04
C PHE A 21 22.06 6.31 -22.98
N SER A 22 22.34 6.68 -24.22
CA SER A 22 21.28 6.83 -25.23
C SER A 22 20.86 5.49 -25.78
N GLY A 23 19.57 5.32 -26.06
CA GLY A 23 19.08 4.12 -26.72
C GLY A 23 17.57 3.99 -26.74
N ASP A 24 17.14 2.81 -27.19
CA ASP A 24 15.74 2.43 -27.31
C ASP A 24 15.37 1.34 -26.29
N LEU A 25 14.09 1.23 -25.96
CA LEU A 25 13.51 0.10 -25.22
C LEU A 25 12.47 -0.61 -26.09
N GLY A 26 12.50 -1.95 -26.10
CA GLY A 26 11.48 -2.80 -26.69
C GLY A 26 10.72 -3.56 -25.60
N VAL A 27 9.39 -3.52 -25.64
CA VAL A 27 8.49 -4.20 -24.70
C VAL A 27 7.63 -5.22 -25.45
N LYS A 28 7.56 -6.43 -24.92
CA LYS A 28 6.74 -7.53 -25.43
C LYS A 28 6.08 -8.28 -24.28
N ASP A 29 4.78 -8.52 -24.37
CA ASP A 29 3.98 -9.26 -23.39
C ASP A 29 4.19 -8.73 -21.94
N GLY A 30 4.17 -7.40 -21.81
CA GLY A 30 4.35 -6.69 -20.53
C GLY A 30 5.78 -6.67 -19.98
N ARG A 31 6.78 -7.19 -20.71
CA ARG A 31 8.17 -7.26 -20.26
C ARG A 31 9.11 -6.49 -21.18
N ILE A 32 10.16 -5.91 -20.60
CA ILE A 32 11.27 -5.34 -21.37
C ILE A 32 12.07 -6.49 -21.97
N VAL A 33 12.16 -6.53 -23.31
CA VAL A 33 12.86 -7.59 -24.06
C VAL A 33 14.08 -7.08 -24.83
N ALA A 34 14.27 -5.76 -24.91
CA ALA A 34 15.44 -5.11 -25.50
C ALA A 34 15.69 -3.76 -24.84
N MET A 35 16.96 -3.42 -24.63
CA MET A 35 17.40 -2.16 -24.01
C MET A 35 18.72 -1.68 -24.62
N GLY A 36 18.79 -0.38 -24.93
CA GLY A 36 19.92 0.22 -25.64
C GLY A 36 19.77 0.08 -27.15
N ASP A 37 19.81 -1.16 -27.64
CA ASP A 37 19.53 -1.51 -29.04
C ASP A 37 18.23 -2.30 -29.15
N ALA A 38 17.21 -1.72 -29.78
CA ALA A 38 15.89 -2.34 -30.00
C ALA A 38 15.52 -2.25 -31.49
N PRO A 39 16.14 -3.07 -32.36
CA PRO A 39 16.09 -2.87 -33.82
C PRO A 39 14.78 -3.30 -34.47
N ALA A 40 13.93 -4.07 -33.78
CA ALA A 40 12.66 -4.51 -34.34
C ALA A 40 11.58 -3.41 -34.32
N ASP A 41 10.64 -3.49 -35.26
CA ASP A 41 9.45 -2.64 -35.28
C ASP A 41 8.51 -2.93 -34.11
N ALA A 42 7.64 -1.97 -33.80
CA ALA A 42 6.65 -2.08 -32.73
C ALA A 42 5.24 -1.68 -33.18
N THR A 43 4.23 -2.24 -32.51
CA THR A 43 2.83 -1.86 -32.73
C THR A 43 2.58 -0.41 -32.32
N LYS A 44 3.19 0.03 -31.22
CA LYS A 44 3.20 1.42 -30.75
C LYS A 44 4.63 1.89 -30.54
N THR A 45 4.94 3.09 -31.03
CA THR A 45 6.23 3.75 -30.78
C THR A 45 6.02 5.08 -30.07
N ILE A 46 6.82 5.35 -29.05
CA ILE A 46 6.88 6.62 -28.32
C ILE A 46 8.25 7.25 -28.58
N ASP A 47 8.26 8.46 -29.12
CA ASP A 47 9.48 9.25 -29.28
C ASP A 47 9.87 9.91 -27.94
N ALA A 48 10.99 9.48 -27.38
CA ALA A 48 11.57 9.99 -26.14
C ALA A 48 12.81 10.87 -26.39
N SER A 49 12.97 11.40 -27.61
CA SER A 49 14.07 12.32 -27.94
C SER A 49 14.16 13.48 -26.97
N GLY A 50 15.34 13.65 -26.37
CA GLY A 50 15.59 14.69 -25.35
C GLY A 50 14.92 14.43 -23.99
N ARG A 51 14.38 13.24 -23.75
CA ARG A 51 13.74 12.82 -22.50
C ARG A 51 14.55 11.72 -21.80
N ILE A 52 14.30 11.57 -20.50
CA ILE A 52 14.80 10.44 -19.70
C ILE A 52 13.80 9.29 -19.80
N VAL A 53 14.32 8.07 -19.92
CA VAL A 53 13.56 6.83 -19.81
C VAL A 53 14.13 6.07 -18.62
N ALA A 54 13.29 5.84 -17.61
CA ALA A 54 13.69 5.22 -16.35
C ALA A 54 12.65 4.16 -15.92
N PRO A 55 13.00 3.26 -14.99
CA PRO A 55 12.00 2.48 -14.28
C PRO A 55 10.92 3.39 -13.68
N GLY A 56 9.67 2.93 -13.71
CA GLY A 56 8.61 3.62 -12.98
C GLY A 56 8.94 3.68 -11.48
N PHE A 57 8.58 4.77 -10.83
CA PHE A 57 8.93 4.97 -9.43
C PHE A 57 8.12 4.05 -8.52
N VAL A 58 8.76 3.60 -7.45
CA VAL A 58 8.14 2.81 -6.38
C VAL A 58 7.95 3.73 -5.19
N ASP A 59 6.69 4.08 -4.91
CA ASP A 59 6.34 4.85 -3.72
C ASP A 59 6.14 3.88 -2.56
N ILE A 60 7.15 3.81 -1.69
CA ILE A 60 7.18 2.86 -0.57
C ILE A 60 6.36 3.32 0.63
N HIS A 61 5.76 4.52 0.60
CA HIS A 61 5.10 5.10 1.76
C HIS A 61 3.84 5.86 1.40
N THR A 62 2.75 5.11 1.18
CA THR A 62 1.44 5.68 0.85
C THR A 62 0.39 5.32 1.91
N HIS A 63 -0.66 6.15 1.95
CA HIS A 63 -1.85 6.00 2.79
C HIS A 63 -3.12 5.89 1.93
N TYR A 64 -3.03 5.16 0.81
CA TYR A 64 -4.17 4.96 -0.09
C TYR A 64 -5.10 3.82 0.32
N ASP A 65 -4.91 3.22 1.50
CA ASP A 65 -5.61 2.05 2.02
C ASP A 65 -7.14 2.11 1.84
N ALA A 66 -7.72 3.29 2.09
CA ALA A 66 -9.12 3.53 1.80
C ALA A 66 -9.32 3.96 0.33
N GLN A 67 -8.50 4.90 -0.16
CA GLN A 67 -8.67 5.56 -1.46
C GLN A 67 -8.73 4.60 -2.65
N VAL A 68 -7.92 3.54 -2.66
CA VAL A 68 -7.89 2.56 -3.76
C VAL A 68 -9.24 1.89 -4.02
N LEU A 69 -10.14 1.88 -3.03
CA LEU A 69 -11.46 1.25 -3.15
C LEU A 69 -12.46 2.07 -3.97
N TRP A 70 -12.26 3.39 -4.10
CA TRP A 70 -13.12 4.26 -4.92
C TRP A 70 -12.38 4.95 -6.07
N ASP A 71 -11.05 5.03 -6.00
CA ASP A 71 -10.18 5.59 -7.03
C ASP A 71 -9.11 4.56 -7.44
N PRO A 72 -9.45 3.61 -8.34
CA PRO A 72 -8.51 2.59 -8.82
C PRO A 72 -7.38 3.18 -9.69
N LEU A 73 -7.48 4.45 -10.10
CA LEU A 73 -6.43 5.11 -10.87
C LEU A 73 -5.32 5.68 -9.99
N VAL A 74 -5.64 5.99 -8.72
CA VAL A 74 -4.76 6.68 -7.75
C VAL A 74 -3.98 7.81 -8.41
N SER A 75 -4.65 8.65 -9.21
CA SER A 75 -4.02 9.41 -10.31
C SER A 75 -2.91 10.37 -9.86
N CYS A 76 -2.90 10.78 -8.59
CA CYS A 76 -1.81 11.52 -7.98
C CYS A 76 -0.45 10.81 -8.09
N SER A 77 -0.40 9.48 -8.06
CA SER A 77 0.83 8.70 -8.21
C SER A 77 1.35 8.62 -9.65
N PRO A 78 0.59 8.09 -10.65
CA PRO A 78 1.10 7.96 -12.01
C PRO A 78 1.36 9.31 -12.69
N TRP A 79 0.70 10.41 -12.29
CA TRP A 79 1.06 11.76 -12.76
C TRP A 79 2.48 12.20 -12.36
N HIS A 80 3.05 11.62 -11.31
CA HIS A 80 4.42 11.84 -10.87
C HIS A 80 5.38 10.71 -11.28
N GLY A 81 4.94 9.78 -12.14
CA GLY A 81 5.77 8.68 -12.64
C GLY A 81 5.83 7.46 -11.72
N VAL A 82 4.99 7.39 -10.68
CA VAL A 82 4.88 6.22 -9.80
C VAL A 82 4.09 5.12 -10.51
N THR A 83 4.63 3.90 -10.51
CA THR A 83 4.01 2.71 -11.10
C THR A 83 3.75 1.60 -10.08
N THR A 84 4.24 1.76 -8.86
CA THR A 84 4.02 0.83 -7.75
C THR A 84 3.87 1.61 -6.45
N ILE A 85 2.85 1.27 -5.66
CA ILE A 85 2.60 1.86 -4.34
C ILE A 85 2.68 0.78 -3.25
N VAL A 86 3.14 1.18 -2.06
CA VAL A 86 3.09 0.38 -0.85
C VAL A 86 2.18 1.08 0.18
N MET A 87 1.11 0.41 0.57
CA MET A 87 0.10 0.86 1.53
C MET A 87 0.27 0.18 2.89
N GLY A 88 -0.53 0.55 3.88
CA GLY A 88 -0.49 -0.04 5.22
C GLY A 88 0.60 0.57 6.10
N ASN A 89 1.07 1.77 5.79
CA ASN A 89 2.18 2.42 6.49
C ASN A 89 1.77 2.98 7.86
N CYS A 90 2.76 3.25 8.72
CA CYS A 90 2.56 3.87 10.05
C CYS A 90 1.62 3.10 10.99
N GLY A 91 1.30 1.84 10.66
CA GLY A 91 0.31 1.04 11.35
C GLY A 91 -1.14 1.39 11.01
N PHE A 92 -1.39 2.25 10.03
CA PHE A 92 -2.73 2.60 9.55
C PHE A 92 -3.13 1.71 8.39
N SER A 93 -4.37 1.22 8.41
CA SER A 93 -5.01 0.46 7.34
C SER A 93 -6.52 0.41 7.62
N VAL A 94 -7.31 -0.02 6.64
CA VAL A 94 -8.77 -0.22 6.79
C VAL A 94 -9.17 -1.67 7.07
N ALA A 95 -8.19 -2.59 7.11
CA ALA A 95 -8.39 -4.02 7.33
C ALA A 95 -7.27 -4.58 8.24
N PRO A 96 -7.57 -5.54 9.14
CA PRO A 96 -8.90 -6.07 9.42
C PRO A 96 -9.76 -5.08 10.23
N THR A 97 -11.08 -5.10 10.08
CA THR A 97 -12.00 -4.20 10.82
C THR A 97 -13.38 -4.81 10.97
N ARG A 98 -13.80 -5.04 12.22
CA ARG A 98 -15.15 -5.50 12.57
C ARG A 98 -16.22 -4.46 12.19
N PRO A 99 -17.43 -4.88 11.81
CA PRO A 99 -18.52 -3.96 11.45
C PRO A 99 -18.77 -2.84 12.47
N GLU A 100 -18.75 -3.16 13.76
CA GLU A 100 -18.96 -2.22 14.86
C GLU A 100 -17.83 -1.17 15.01
N HIS A 101 -16.63 -1.43 14.48
CA HIS A 101 -15.46 -0.53 14.63
C HIS A 101 -15.19 0.34 13.40
N ARG A 102 -15.92 0.16 12.30
CA ARG A 102 -15.69 0.86 11.02
C ARG A 102 -15.73 2.39 11.15
N ASP A 103 -16.70 2.93 11.89
CA ASP A 103 -16.80 4.39 12.11
C ASP A 103 -15.59 4.93 12.89
N LEU A 104 -15.08 4.18 13.86
CA LEU A 104 -13.91 4.57 14.63
C LEU A 104 -12.62 4.53 13.80
N ILE A 105 -12.48 3.56 12.90
CA ILE A 105 -11.37 3.51 11.93
C ILE A 105 -11.42 4.72 10.99
N MET A 106 -12.58 5.07 10.42
CA MET A 106 -12.71 6.27 9.57
C MET A 106 -12.31 7.54 10.32
N ARG A 107 -12.80 7.71 11.55
CA ARG A 107 -12.49 8.89 12.38
C ARG A 107 -11.04 8.94 12.83
N THR A 108 -10.39 7.79 12.93
CA THR A 108 -8.94 7.73 13.17
C THR A 108 -8.20 8.25 11.95
N LEU A 109 -8.55 7.79 10.75
CA LEU A 109 -7.98 8.26 9.48
C LEU A 109 -8.23 9.76 9.24
N GLU A 110 -9.38 10.29 9.65
CA GLU A 110 -9.65 11.74 9.59
C GLU A 110 -8.60 12.56 10.34
N ASN A 111 -8.28 12.15 11.57
CA ASN A 111 -7.36 12.92 12.41
C ASN A 111 -5.90 12.75 12.01
N VAL A 112 -5.50 11.56 11.53
CA VAL A 112 -4.08 11.27 11.23
C VAL A 112 -3.71 11.55 9.77
N GLU A 113 -4.61 11.27 8.82
CA GLU A 113 -4.37 11.46 7.39
C GLU A 113 -5.07 12.70 6.80
N GLY A 114 -5.86 13.41 7.62
CA GLY A 114 -6.62 14.59 7.15
C GLY A 114 -7.71 14.26 6.14
N MET A 115 -8.17 13.01 6.12
CA MET A 115 -9.21 12.54 5.20
C MET A 115 -10.60 12.95 5.69
N SER A 116 -11.45 13.47 4.80
CA SER A 116 -12.83 13.76 5.18
C SER A 116 -13.58 12.46 5.52
N VAL A 117 -14.25 12.41 6.68
CA VAL A 117 -15.10 11.26 7.07
C VAL A 117 -16.24 11.05 6.07
N ASP A 118 -16.79 12.13 5.49
CA ASP A 118 -17.84 12.01 4.48
C ASP A 118 -17.31 11.36 3.20
N ALA A 119 -16.07 11.69 2.80
CA ALA A 119 -15.41 11.05 1.67
C ALA A 119 -15.09 9.57 1.97
N LEU A 120 -14.58 9.27 3.16
CA LEU A 120 -14.32 7.89 3.61
C LEU A 120 -15.60 7.06 3.60
N ARG A 121 -16.69 7.58 4.16
CA ARG A 121 -17.99 6.89 4.20
C ARG A 121 -18.57 6.67 2.81
N ALA A 122 -18.46 7.65 1.92
CA ALA A 122 -18.92 7.53 0.54
C ALA A 122 -18.07 6.54 -0.27
N GLY A 123 -16.75 6.54 -0.08
CA GLY A 123 -15.81 5.71 -0.83
C GLY A 123 -15.73 4.26 -0.34
N LEU A 124 -15.79 4.04 0.98
CA LEU A 124 -15.76 2.69 1.56
C LEU A 124 -17.13 2.00 1.51
N GLY A 125 -18.22 2.76 1.43
CA GLY A 125 -19.57 2.24 1.32
C GLY A 125 -19.89 1.21 2.41
N ASP A 126 -20.29 0.01 1.99
CA ASP A 126 -20.65 -1.10 2.88
C ASP A 126 -19.43 -1.86 3.43
N TRP A 127 -18.20 -1.49 3.05
CA TRP A 127 -16.96 -2.03 3.59
C TRP A 127 -16.91 -3.55 3.42
N GLY A 128 -16.89 -4.00 2.16
CA GLY A 128 -17.14 -5.38 1.72
C GLY A 128 -16.13 -6.46 2.16
N PHE A 129 -15.38 -6.21 3.22
CA PHE A 129 -14.40 -7.10 3.84
C PHE A 129 -14.38 -6.88 5.35
N GLU A 130 -13.98 -7.90 6.10
CA GLU A 130 -13.69 -7.81 7.54
C GLU A 130 -12.24 -8.19 7.84
N SER A 131 -11.73 -9.21 7.16
CA SER A 131 -10.36 -9.71 7.30
C SER A 131 -9.38 -9.04 6.32
N PHE A 132 -8.07 -9.19 6.58
CA PHE A 132 -7.04 -8.71 5.66
C PHE A 132 -7.01 -9.48 4.32
N PRO A 133 -7.15 -10.82 4.28
CA PRO A 133 -7.27 -11.55 3.03
C PRO A 133 -8.44 -11.07 2.15
N GLU A 134 -9.64 -10.90 2.73
CA GLU A 134 -10.80 -10.38 1.99
C GLU A 134 -10.57 -8.96 1.45
N TYR A 135 -9.79 -8.14 2.15
CA TYR A 135 -9.37 -6.83 1.65
C TYR A 135 -8.47 -6.96 0.42
N LEU A 136 -7.49 -7.87 0.43
CA LEU A 136 -6.65 -8.12 -0.75
C LEU A 136 -7.46 -8.63 -1.94
N ASP A 137 -8.39 -9.57 -1.71
CA ASP A 137 -9.30 -10.07 -2.75
C ASP A 137 -10.14 -8.93 -3.35
N THR A 138 -10.64 -8.03 -2.49
CA THR A 138 -11.39 -6.83 -2.93
C THR A 138 -10.54 -5.91 -3.80
N LEU A 139 -9.26 -5.72 -3.45
CA LEU A 139 -8.34 -4.91 -4.26
C LEU A 139 -8.05 -5.55 -5.62
N GLU A 140 -7.90 -6.87 -5.67
CA GLU A 140 -7.68 -7.61 -6.91
C GLU A 140 -8.90 -7.53 -7.82
N ASP A 141 -10.11 -7.73 -7.28
CA ASP A 141 -11.37 -7.66 -8.02
C ASP A 141 -11.65 -6.26 -8.59
N ASN A 142 -11.32 -5.20 -7.84
CA ASN A 142 -11.50 -3.82 -8.30
C ASN A 142 -10.49 -3.43 -9.39
N GLY A 143 -9.30 -4.02 -9.37
CA GLY A 143 -8.18 -3.66 -10.23
C GLY A 143 -7.58 -2.29 -9.91
N CYS A 144 -6.35 -2.06 -10.37
CA CYS A 144 -5.66 -0.78 -10.18
C CYS A 144 -4.82 -0.42 -11.42
N ALA A 145 -4.65 0.87 -11.67
CA ALA A 145 -3.80 1.38 -12.74
C ALA A 145 -2.28 1.20 -12.46
N VAL A 146 -1.90 1.02 -11.20
CA VAL A 146 -0.52 0.80 -10.76
C VAL A 146 -0.42 -0.53 -10.00
N ASN A 147 0.80 -1.04 -9.82
CA ASN A 147 1.00 -2.19 -8.96
C ASN A 147 0.77 -1.79 -7.49
N MET A 148 0.19 -2.69 -6.70
CA MET A 148 -0.07 -2.45 -5.29
C MET A 148 0.62 -3.50 -4.43
N ALA A 149 1.17 -3.07 -3.30
CA ALA A 149 1.55 -3.91 -2.19
C ALA A 149 0.94 -3.32 -0.91
N ALA A 150 0.55 -4.17 0.03
CA ALA A 150 -0.07 -3.73 1.28
C ALA A 150 0.63 -4.39 2.47
N MET A 151 0.91 -3.61 3.51
CA MET A 151 1.26 -4.13 4.83
C MET A 151 0.00 -4.18 5.70
N ILE A 152 -0.04 -5.10 6.66
CA ILE A 152 -1.08 -5.10 7.68
C ILE A 152 -0.78 -4.03 8.75
N GLY A 153 -1.74 -3.15 8.99
CA GLY A 153 -1.57 -2.02 9.90
C GLY A 153 -1.92 -2.36 11.35
N HIS A 154 -0.96 -2.14 12.26
CA HIS A 154 -1.12 -2.44 13.69
C HIS A 154 -2.31 -1.77 14.38
N THR A 155 -2.71 -0.56 13.96
CA THR A 155 -3.86 0.15 14.54
C THR A 155 -5.16 -0.60 14.29
N ALA A 156 -5.40 -1.03 13.05
CA ALA A 156 -6.58 -1.81 12.69
C ALA A 156 -6.54 -3.19 13.38
N LEU A 157 -5.37 -3.83 13.39
CA LEU A 157 -5.13 -5.10 14.04
C LEU A 157 -5.46 -5.08 15.55
N ARG A 158 -4.93 -4.10 16.30
CA ARG A 158 -5.24 -3.95 17.73
C ARG A 158 -6.71 -3.68 17.97
N MET A 159 -7.32 -2.79 17.20
CA MET A 159 -8.76 -2.51 17.28
C MET A 159 -9.60 -3.77 17.01
N TYR A 160 -9.17 -4.60 16.07
CA TYR A 160 -9.86 -5.84 15.72
C TYR A 160 -9.82 -6.89 16.85
N VAL A 161 -8.69 -7.00 17.55
CA VAL A 161 -8.48 -7.97 18.64
C VAL A 161 -9.01 -7.47 19.99
N MET A 162 -8.70 -6.23 20.36
CA MET A 162 -8.95 -5.68 21.70
C MET A 162 -10.21 -4.80 21.77
N GLY A 163 -10.79 -4.41 20.63
CA GLY A 163 -11.86 -3.42 20.56
C GLY A 163 -11.39 -2.02 21.00
N GLU A 164 -12.32 -1.22 21.51
CA GLU A 164 -12.06 0.18 21.91
C GLU A 164 -11.00 0.31 23.01
N GLU A 165 -10.85 -0.72 23.86
CA GLU A 165 -9.83 -0.80 24.92
C GLU A 165 -8.40 -0.74 24.37
N ALA A 166 -8.21 -0.97 23.06
CA ALA A 166 -6.93 -0.81 22.37
C ALA A 166 -6.32 0.60 22.55
N THR A 167 -7.15 1.60 22.80
CA THR A 167 -6.76 3.00 23.04
C THR A 167 -6.55 3.35 24.52
N GLU A 168 -6.75 2.39 25.42
CA GLU A 168 -6.77 2.64 26.87
C GLU A 168 -5.74 1.79 27.64
N ARG A 169 -5.37 0.60 27.13
CA ARG A 169 -4.44 -0.32 27.81
C ARG A 169 -3.50 -1.06 26.86
N GLU A 170 -2.51 -1.72 27.46
CA GLU A 170 -1.64 -2.68 26.78
C GLU A 170 -2.40 -3.98 26.46
N ALA A 171 -1.91 -4.72 25.46
CA ALA A 171 -2.46 -6.02 25.09
C ALA A 171 -2.05 -7.10 26.09
N THR A 172 -2.93 -8.06 26.35
CA THR A 172 -2.60 -9.27 27.10
C THR A 172 -1.80 -10.26 26.25
N GLU A 173 -1.15 -11.24 26.88
CA GLU A 173 -0.40 -12.28 26.14
C GLU A 173 -1.29 -13.04 25.12
N GLU A 174 -2.55 -13.31 25.48
CA GLU A 174 -3.51 -13.96 24.58
C GLU A 174 -3.87 -13.06 23.39
N GLU A 175 -4.06 -11.76 23.63
CA GLU A 175 -4.32 -10.78 22.57
C GLU A 175 -3.11 -10.62 21.64
N ILE A 176 -1.89 -10.59 22.18
CA ILE A 176 -0.65 -10.54 21.39
C ILE A 176 -0.52 -11.80 20.52
N SER A 177 -0.79 -12.99 21.09
CA SER A 177 -0.82 -14.25 20.34
C SER A 177 -1.83 -14.18 19.20
N ARG A 178 -3.03 -13.66 19.45
CA ARG A 178 -4.06 -13.51 18.42
C ARG A 178 -3.67 -12.51 17.34
N GLN A 179 -3.02 -11.40 17.70
CA GLN A 179 -2.51 -10.44 16.73
C GLN A 179 -1.44 -11.07 15.82
N ARG A 180 -0.53 -11.87 16.40
CA ARG A 180 0.49 -12.61 15.65
C ARG A 180 -0.14 -13.59 14.65
N GLU A 181 -1.16 -14.35 15.05
CA GLU A 181 -1.87 -15.27 14.15
C GLU A 181 -2.47 -14.55 12.93
N LEU A 182 -3.09 -13.40 13.15
CA LEU A 182 -3.69 -12.59 12.08
C LEU A 182 -2.62 -11.97 11.15
N VAL A 183 -1.45 -11.63 11.67
CA VAL A 183 -0.32 -11.20 10.84
C VAL A 183 0.20 -12.37 10.00
N THR A 184 0.35 -13.57 10.57
CA THR A 184 0.72 -14.76 9.80
C THR A 184 -0.27 -15.02 8.66
N GLU A 185 -1.59 -14.99 8.95
CA GLU A 185 -2.64 -15.16 7.93
C GLU A 185 -2.54 -14.08 6.83
N ALA A 186 -2.30 -12.82 7.20
CA ALA A 186 -2.13 -11.75 6.24
C ALA A 186 -0.90 -11.97 5.33
N LEU A 187 0.23 -12.41 5.90
CA LEU A 187 1.44 -12.73 5.14
C LEU A 187 1.22 -13.91 4.18
N GLU A 188 0.54 -14.96 4.64
CA GLU A 188 0.15 -16.10 3.80
C GLU A 188 -0.77 -15.71 2.65
N ALA A 189 -1.65 -14.72 2.86
CA ALA A 189 -2.51 -14.15 1.84
C ALA A 189 -1.78 -13.19 0.87
N GLY A 190 -0.56 -12.76 1.19
CA GLY A 190 0.26 -11.91 0.31
C GLY A 190 0.52 -10.49 0.83
N ALA A 191 0.26 -10.21 2.11
CA ALA A 191 0.76 -8.99 2.74
C ALA A 191 2.28 -8.89 2.59
N LEU A 192 2.78 -7.70 2.27
CA LEU A 192 4.21 -7.43 2.17
C LEU A 192 4.92 -7.46 3.53
N GLY A 193 4.17 -7.21 4.61
CA GLY A 193 4.72 -7.11 5.96
C GLY A 193 3.73 -6.53 6.96
N PHE A 194 4.25 -6.15 8.12
CA PHE A 194 3.53 -5.52 9.22
C PHE A 194 4.11 -4.13 9.49
N ALA A 195 3.24 -3.14 9.73
CA ALA A 195 3.65 -1.79 10.09
C ALA A 195 3.04 -1.35 11.42
N THR A 196 3.78 -0.54 12.18
CA THR A 196 3.37 -0.02 13.48
C THR A 196 3.77 1.45 13.63
N SER A 197 3.16 2.15 14.58
CA SER A 197 3.65 3.44 15.06
C SER A 197 3.39 3.63 16.54
N ARG A 198 4.37 4.24 17.22
CA ARG A 198 4.27 4.75 18.58
C ARG A 198 4.52 6.26 18.66
N ALA A 199 4.40 6.96 17.54
CA ALA A 199 4.62 8.40 17.49
C ALA A 199 3.60 9.15 18.36
N ASN A 200 4.07 10.08 19.18
CA ASN A 200 3.20 10.89 20.05
C ASN A 200 2.21 11.77 19.27
N THR A 201 2.55 12.09 18.02
CA THR A 201 1.70 12.83 17.08
C THR A 201 0.55 12.01 16.52
N HIS A 202 0.56 10.68 16.66
CA HIS A 202 -0.53 9.83 16.18
C HIS A 202 -1.63 9.82 17.23
N VAL A 203 -2.57 10.75 17.03
CA VAL A 203 -3.75 10.98 17.85
C VAL A 203 -4.97 10.71 16.98
N GLY A 204 -5.80 9.78 17.41
CA GLY A 204 -7.03 9.39 16.71
C GLY A 204 -8.22 10.22 17.15
N TYR A 205 -9.40 9.62 17.05
CA TYR A 205 -10.67 10.26 17.37
C TYR A 205 -10.73 10.77 18.82
N GLU A 206 -11.38 11.93 19.02
CA GLU A 206 -11.55 12.60 20.32
C GLU A 206 -10.24 12.89 21.09
N GLY A 207 -9.10 12.96 20.40
CA GLY A 207 -7.83 13.23 21.05
C GLY A 207 -7.19 12.01 21.74
N ARG A 208 -7.78 10.82 21.57
CA ARG A 208 -7.24 9.57 22.11
C ARG A 208 -5.99 9.12 21.34
N PRO A 209 -5.05 8.37 21.95
CA PRO A 209 -4.00 7.69 21.17
C PRO A 209 -4.61 6.81 20.09
N VAL A 210 -3.94 6.71 18.94
CA VAL A 210 -4.22 5.59 18.03
C VAL A 210 -3.87 4.27 18.72
N PRO A 211 -4.63 3.18 18.48
CA PRO A 211 -4.41 1.87 19.09
C PRO A 211 -2.95 1.42 19.16
N SER A 212 -2.19 1.52 18.06
CA SER A 212 -0.80 1.05 18.03
C SER A 212 0.14 1.81 18.98
N ARG A 213 -0.24 3.01 19.45
CA ARG A 213 0.61 3.85 20.31
C ARG A 213 0.82 3.24 21.69
N LEU A 214 -0.16 2.48 22.18
CA LEU A 214 -0.10 1.81 23.48
C LEU A 214 0.60 0.44 23.42
N ALA A 215 1.09 0.01 22.27
CA ALA A 215 1.82 -1.23 22.17
C ALA A 215 3.18 -1.14 22.89
N THR A 216 3.51 -2.20 23.60
CA THR A 216 4.82 -2.36 24.22
C THR A 216 5.86 -2.76 23.16
N PRO A 217 7.16 -2.53 23.40
CA PRO A 217 8.20 -3.10 22.55
C PRO A 217 8.09 -4.62 22.41
N GLU A 218 7.74 -5.31 23.49
CA GLU A 218 7.58 -6.76 23.55
C GLU A 218 6.45 -7.23 22.63
N GLU A 219 5.30 -6.57 22.65
CA GLU A 219 4.19 -6.85 21.73
C GLU A 219 4.61 -6.72 20.27
N ILE A 220 5.31 -5.63 19.92
CA ILE A 220 5.78 -5.41 18.55
C ILE A 220 6.76 -6.51 18.12
N ILE A 221 7.67 -6.91 19.01
CA ILE A 221 8.65 -7.96 18.74
C ILE A 221 7.95 -9.31 18.56
N GLU A 222 7.00 -9.67 19.42
CA GLU A 222 6.28 -10.94 19.35
C GLU A 222 5.42 -11.05 18.08
N ILE A 223 4.75 -9.97 17.68
CA ILE A 223 4.01 -9.93 16.41
C ILE A 223 4.98 -10.05 15.22
N ALA A 224 6.13 -9.36 15.26
CA ALA A 224 7.12 -9.40 14.19
C ALA A 224 7.79 -10.78 14.02
N GLN A 225 7.71 -11.68 14.99
CA GLN A 225 8.15 -13.08 14.84
C GLN A 225 7.26 -13.90 13.87
N ALA A 226 6.20 -13.33 13.32
CA ALA A 226 5.43 -13.91 12.22
C ALA A 226 6.10 -13.71 10.84
N LEU A 227 7.01 -12.74 10.70
CA LEU A 227 7.77 -12.42 9.47
C LEU A 227 8.92 -13.42 9.25
#